data_AF-A0A4R5X1U5-F1
#
_entry.id   AF-A0A4R5X1U5-F1
#
_cell.length_a   1.000
_cell.length_b   1.000
_cell.length_c   1.000
_cell.angle_alpha   90.00
_cell.angle_beta   90.00
_cell.angle_gamma   90.00
#
_symmetry.space_group_name_H-M   'P 1'
#
loop_
_entity.id
_entity.type
_entity.pdbx_description
1 polymer ?
#
loop_
_entity_poly.entity_id
_entity_poly.type
_entity_poly.pdbx_seq_one_letter_code
_entity_poly.pdbx_strand_id
1 'polypeptide(L)'
;MDLVLGLSMTSSSVRWVLVDGAAGDGATIDRGSVDRAGLDAGAFLGSLIGEDASRRVHSVGLTWCSTAESTASAVWQALTDRGVENVIAVSDVEAAETLALGIADVAGHERVVVCVAEPVGSVLVAVTPDGITADRLDTAGLAAAEVPTADAVVVLGSGDVAAAMAALQQRTDAPVVTTDQAELALARGAASASASAVALLDVTERPAGRRLSTTAVLTSVLGAAVVTLVVSVSAAVGLSLTPDSDPQMARSVQNQLPDAAPPVREVVPPPAPAAPPPVPAPAAPVVNEAPAPEAAPLPAPPEAAPVVEEPPVVVPPPAPDYVAPAPPPDYLAPAPGAPVLVAPGGPLPAAVPPPVVVDNPQPRLRDRIIERIPIINRFHEPQYDYTP
;
A
#
# COMPACT_ATOMS: atom_id res chain seq x y z
N MET A 1 0.10 -2.90 24.17
CA MET A 1 -0.50 -2.44 22.90
C MET A 1 0.22 -3.18 21.78
N ASP A 2 -0.52 -3.62 20.78
CA ASP A 2 0.04 -4.29 19.59
C ASP A 2 0.36 -3.25 18.54
N LEU A 3 1.53 -3.38 17.90
CA LEU A 3 2.01 -2.45 16.88
C LEU A 3 2.22 -3.15 15.56
N VAL A 4 1.91 -2.47 14.47
CA VAL A 4 2.21 -2.93 13.11
C VAL A 4 3.23 -1.97 12.50
N LEU A 5 4.37 -2.51 12.07
CA LEU A 5 5.43 -1.74 11.42
C LEU A 5 5.46 -2.06 9.94
N GLY A 6 5.42 -1.05 9.09
CA GLY A 6 5.69 -1.18 7.66
C GLY A 6 6.98 -0.49 7.29
N LEU A 7 7.82 -1.16 6.51
CA LEU A 7 9.09 -0.63 6.00
C LEU A 7 9.13 -0.73 4.48
N SER A 8 9.50 0.38 3.83
CA SER A 8 9.77 0.45 2.39
C SER A 8 11.19 0.91 2.15
N MET A 9 11.97 0.14 1.37
CA MET A 9 13.38 0.41 1.12
C MET A 9 13.64 0.62 -0.37
N THR A 10 14.07 1.83 -0.72
CA THR A 10 14.46 2.20 -2.08
C THR A 10 15.99 2.18 -2.24
N SER A 11 16.49 2.63 -3.39
CA SER A 11 17.92 2.74 -3.67
C SER A 11 18.65 3.74 -2.77
N SER A 12 17.94 4.66 -2.12
CA SER A 12 18.56 5.71 -1.30
C SER A 12 17.96 5.83 0.10
N SER A 13 16.79 5.26 0.37
CA SER A 13 16.08 5.58 1.61
C SER A 13 15.34 4.38 2.18
N VAL A 14 15.21 4.36 3.51
CA VAL A 14 14.28 3.51 4.24
C VAL A 14 13.18 4.39 4.79
N ARG A 15 11.93 4.02 4.53
CA ARG A 15 10.73 4.70 5.01
C ARG A 15 9.94 3.78 5.90
N TRP A 16 9.30 4.34 6.91
CA TRP A 16 8.53 3.56 7.86
C TRP A 16 7.20 4.20 8.23
N VAL A 17 6.26 3.34 8.63
CA VAL A 17 5.02 3.70 9.28
C VAL A 17 4.80 2.71 10.43
N LEU A 18 4.60 3.22 11.64
CA LEU A 18 4.27 2.45 12.83
C LEU A 18 2.84 2.77 13.24
N VAL A 19 1.98 1.75 13.27
CA VAL A 19 0.55 1.87 13.50
C VAL A 19 0.15 1.15 14.78
N ASP A 20 -0.77 1.72 15.55
CA ASP A 20 -1.39 1.07 16.71
C ASP A 20 -2.43 0.04 16.27
N GLY A 21 -2.52 -1.07 17.00
CA GLY A 21 -3.49 -2.15 16.77
C GLY A 21 -2.97 -3.24 15.84
N ALA A 22 -3.31 -4.49 16.17
CA ALA A 22 -2.89 -5.69 15.44
C ALA A 22 -3.39 -5.75 13.99
N ALA A 23 -4.50 -5.07 13.67
CA ALA A 23 -5.06 -5.00 12.32
C ALA A 23 -4.35 -3.98 11.42
N GLY A 24 -3.48 -3.12 11.97
CA GLY A 24 -2.76 -2.10 11.20
C GLY A 24 -3.65 -0.96 10.66
N ASP A 25 -4.89 -0.84 11.17
CA ASP A 25 -5.89 0.16 10.80
C ASP A 25 -6.04 1.30 11.83
N GLY A 26 -5.29 1.25 12.93
CA GLY A 26 -5.35 2.23 13.99
C GLY A 26 -4.57 3.53 13.70
N ALA A 27 -4.32 4.29 14.76
CA ALA A 27 -3.61 5.56 14.64
C ALA A 27 -2.13 5.34 14.29
N THR A 28 -1.60 6.16 13.37
CA THR A 28 -0.15 6.20 13.14
C THR A 28 0.55 6.79 14.37
N ILE A 29 1.39 5.99 15.02
CA ILE A 29 2.16 6.37 16.22
C ILE A 29 3.43 7.11 15.80
N ASP A 30 4.13 6.56 14.82
CA ASP A 30 5.38 7.10 14.30
C ASP A 30 5.52 6.84 12.81
N ARG A 31 6.29 7.68 12.13
CA ARG A 31 6.51 7.61 10.68
C ARG A 31 7.69 8.48 10.30
N GLY A 32 8.37 8.10 9.22
CA GLY A 32 9.45 8.91 8.70
C GLY A 32 10.25 8.25 7.59
N SER A 33 11.38 8.86 7.31
CA SER A 33 12.36 8.41 6.32
C SER A 33 13.77 8.65 6.83
N VAL A 34 14.69 7.81 6.41
CA VAL A 34 16.12 7.92 6.70
C VAL A 34 16.92 7.51 5.46
N ASP A 35 18.10 8.12 5.28
CA ASP A 35 19.04 7.68 4.27
C ASP A 35 19.49 6.24 4.56
N ARG A 36 19.57 5.45 3.50
CA ARG A 36 20.05 4.07 3.56
C ARG A 36 21.57 4.01 3.70
N ALA A 37 22.28 5.03 3.22
CA ALA A 37 23.74 5.07 3.28
C ALA A 37 24.22 5.03 4.74
N GLY A 38 24.96 3.97 5.11
CA GLY A 38 25.49 3.81 6.45
C GLY A 38 24.44 3.49 7.54
N LEU A 39 23.23 3.07 7.14
CA LEU A 39 22.18 2.67 8.08
C LEU A 39 22.61 1.45 8.91
N ASP A 40 22.67 1.62 10.23
CA ASP A 40 22.73 0.50 11.18
C ASP A 40 21.30 0.03 11.49
N ALA A 41 20.92 -1.12 10.92
CA ALA A 41 19.60 -1.72 11.10
C ALA A 41 19.28 -2.00 12.57
N GLY A 42 20.28 -2.36 13.38
CA GLY A 42 20.13 -2.59 14.80
C GLY A 42 19.75 -1.31 15.54
N ALA A 43 20.57 -0.26 15.41
CA ALA A 43 20.28 1.02 16.05
C ALA A 43 18.95 1.63 15.57
N PHE A 44 18.67 1.56 14.27
CA PHE A 44 17.44 2.05 13.65
C PHE A 44 16.18 1.39 14.24
N LEU A 45 16.11 0.06 14.29
CA LEU A 45 14.97 -0.63 14.86
C LEU A 45 14.84 -0.39 16.38
N GLY A 46 15.98 -0.20 17.06
CA GLY A 46 16.00 0.16 18.47
C GLY A 46 15.32 1.50 18.73
N SER A 47 15.56 2.51 17.88
CA SER A 47 14.90 3.81 18.02
C SER A 47 13.42 3.80 17.65
N LEU A 48 13.00 2.93 16.71
CA LEU A 48 11.60 2.84 16.27
C LEU A 48 10.70 2.05 17.22
N ILE A 49 11.15 0.88 17.64
CA ILE A 49 10.33 -0.05 18.42
C ILE A 49 10.44 0.28 19.92
N GLY A 50 11.57 0.86 20.34
CA GLY A 50 11.91 1.09 21.74
C GLY A 50 12.21 -0.22 22.49
N GLU A 51 12.62 -0.10 23.75
CA GLU A 51 12.81 -1.24 24.67
C GLU A 51 11.59 -1.45 25.60
N ASP A 52 10.53 -0.63 25.42
CA ASP A 52 9.35 -0.64 26.27
C ASP A 52 8.51 -1.91 26.03
N ALA A 53 8.66 -2.90 26.93
CA ALA A 53 7.92 -4.17 26.90
C ALA A 53 6.37 -4.03 26.94
N SER A 54 5.84 -2.83 27.13
CA SER A 54 4.40 -2.53 27.07
C SER A 54 3.82 -2.48 25.65
N ARG A 55 4.69 -2.31 24.65
CA ARG A 55 4.34 -2.26 23.23
C ARG A 55 5.00 -3.45 22.53
N ARG A 56 4.18 -4.36 22.00
CA ARG A 56 4.65 -5.53 21.25
C ARG A 56 4.46 -5.25 19.76
N VAL A 57 5.49 -5.47 18.96
CA VAL A 57 5.34 -5.49 17.50
C VAL A 57 4.63 -6.77 17.12
N HIS A 58 3.39 -6.64 16.68
CA HIS A 58 2.51 -7.73 16.27
C HIS A 58 2.87 -8.24 14.88
N SER A 59 3.17 -7.36 13.93
CA SER A 59 3.63 -7.72 12.59
C SER A 59 4.55 -6.67 11.98
N VAL A 60 5.42 -7.10 11.07
CA VAL A 60 6.30 -6.25 10.29
C VAL A 60 6.17 -6.58 8.81
N GLY A 61 5.77 -5.62 8.00
CA GLY A 61 5.78 -5.73 6.54
C GLY A 61 7.03 -5.08 5.95
N LEU A 62 7.79 -5.83 5.16
CA LEU A 62 9.00 -5.37 4.49
C LEU A 62 8.78 -5.35 2.97
N THR A 63 8.92 -4.19 2.34
CA THR A 63 8.97 -4.07 0.89
C THR A 63 10.28 -3.38 0.47
N TRP A 64 10.93 -3.86 -0.58
CA TRP A 64 12.22 -3.32 -1.02
C TRP A 64 12.43 -3.47 -2.52
N CYS A 65 13.20 -2.56 -3.10
CA CYS A 65 13.69 -2.73 -4.47
C CYS A 65 14.96 -3.61 -4.50
N SER A 66 15.29 -4.16 -5.66
CA SER A 66 16.43 -5.07 -5.83
C SER A 66 17.76 -4.49 -5.34
N THR A 67 17.98 -3.18 -5.50
CA THR A 67 19.21 -2.53 -5.02
C THR A 67 19.31 -2.46 -3.49
N ALA A 68 18.23 -2.71 -2.76
CA ALA A 68 18.11 -2.65 -1.30
C ALA A 68 18.11 -4.01 -0.60
N GLU A 69 18.37 -5.09 -1.33
CA GLU A 69 18.43 -6.47 -0.81
C GLU A 69 19.34 -6.60 0.42
N SER A 70 20.53 -5.99 0.40
CA SER A 70 21.49 -6.07 1.51
C SER A 70 20.99 -5.36 2.77
N THR A 71 20.35 -4.20 2.62
CA THR A 71 19.73 -3.47 3.73
C THR A 71 18.52 -4.23 4.27
N ALA A 72 17.66 -4.76 3.39
CA ALA A 72 16.52 -5.57 3.77
C ALA A 72 16.94 -6.81 4.57
N SER A 73 17.99 -7.50 4.13
CA SER A 73 18.58 -8.64 4.86
C SER A 73 19.09 -8.24 6.24
N ALA A 74 19.77 -7.10 6.36
CA ALA A 74 20.27 -6.61 7.65
C ALA A 74 19.13 -6.24 8.61
N VAL A 75 18.07 -5.60 8.11
CA VAL A 75 16.85 -5.29 8.88
C VAL A 75 16.14 -6.58 9.31
N TRP A 76 15.99 -7.55 8.41
CA TRP A 76 15.40 -8.84 8.74
C TRP A 76 16.18 -9.52 9.86
N GLN A 77 17.50 -9.61 9.74
CA GLN A 77 18.34 -10.20 10.78
C GLN A 77 18.19 -9.45 12.12
N ALA A 78 18.19 -8.12 12.10
CA ALA A 78 18.03 -7.31 13.31
C ALA A 78 16.63 -7.42 13.96
N LEU A 79 15.59 -7.77 13.19
CA LEU A 79 14.26 -8.13 13.70
C LEU A 79 14.28 -9.54 14.33
N THR A 80 14.93 -10.51 13.67
CA THR A 80 15.11 -11.87 14.20
C THR A 80 15.88 -11.86 15.52
N ASP A 81 16.98 -11.09 15.60
CA ASP A 81 17.78 -10.96 16.81
C ASP A 81 16.99 -10.35 17.99
N ARG A 82 15.92 -9.61 17.69
CA ARG A 82 14.96 -9.06 18.67
C ARG A 82 13.81 -10.01 19.01
N GLY A 83 13.72 -11.16 18.36
CA GLY A 83 12.62 -12.11 18.55
C GLY A 83 11.29 -11.62 17.98
N VAL A 84 11.30 -10.75 16.96
CA VAL A 84 10.07 -10.40 16.23
C VAL A 84 9.69 -11.57 15.33
N GLU A 85 8.53 -12.18 15.59
CA GLU A 85 8.11 -13.42 14.94
C GLU A 85 7.48 -13.18 13.56
N ASN A 86 6.58 -12.20 13.47
CA ASN A 86 5.74 -11.98 12.30
C ASN A 86 6.37 -10.98 11.33
N VAL A 87 7.49 -11.35 10.71
CA VAL A 87 8.15 -10.55 9.67
C VAL A 87 7.78 -11.10 8.30
N ILE A 88 7.18 -10.26 7.46
CA ILE A 88 6.59 -10.66 6.18
C ILE A 88 7.22 -9.83 5.06
N ALA A 89 7.77 -10.52 4.06
CA ALA A 89 8.13 -9.89 2.79
C ALA A 89 6.86 -9.59 2.00
N VAL A 90 6.64 -8.31 1.68
CA VAL A 90 5.48 -7.83 0.95
C VAL A 90 5.95 -7.27 -0.38
N SER A 91 5.38 -7.77 -1.48
CA SER A 91 5.67 -7.19 -2.79
C SER A 91 5.14 -5.75 -2.87
N ASP A 92 5.79 -4.88 -3.64
CA ASP A 92 5.29 -3.52 -3.90
C ASP A 92 3.86 -3.51 -4.47
N VAL A 93 3.51 -4.50 -5.30
CA VAL A 93 2.17 -4.71 -5.86
C VAL A 93 1.17 -4.99 -4.75
N GLU A 94 1.43 -5.98 -3.90
CA GLU A 94 0.55 -6.33 -2.76
C GLU A 94 0.42 -5.18 -1.76
N ALA A 95 1.51 -4.47 -1.49
CA ALA A 95 1.49 -3.27 -0.65
C ALA A 95 0.61 -2.17 -1.28
N ALA A 96 0.76 -1.92 -2.58
CA ALA A 96 -0.05 -0.93 -3.29
C ALA A 96 -1.53 -1.35 -3.37
N GLU A 97 -1.83 -2.63 -3.59
CA GLU A 97 -3.19 -3.17 -3.60
C GLU A 97 -3.87 -2.99 -2.24
N THR A 98 -3.18 -3.39 -1.17
CA THR A 98 -3.71 -3.26 0.19
C THR A 98 -3.92 -1.79 0.56
N LEU A 99 -2.99 -0.91 0.16
CA LEU A 99 -3.15 0.52 0.33
C LEU A 99 -4.37 1.05 -0.44
N ALA A 100 -4.56 0.63 -1.68
CA ALA A 100 -5.67 1.07 -2.52
C ALA A 100 -7.03 0.64 -1.95
N LEU A 101 -7.10 -0.59 -1.43
CA LEU A 101 -8.27 -1.08 -0.70
C LEU A 101 -8.57 -0.21 0.53
N GLY A 102 -7.56 0.10 1.34
CA GLY A 102 -7.73 0.97 2.51
C GLY A 102 -8.17 2.39 2.14
N ILE A 103 -7.66 2.94 1.04
CA ILE A 103 -8.09 4.27 0.53
C ILE A 103 -9.54 4.22 0.05
N ALA A 104 -9.94 3.19 -0.70
CA ALA A 104 -11.31 3.02 -1.17
C ALA A 104 -12.30 2.93 0.00
N ASP A 105 -11.96 2.17 1.04
CA ASP A 105 -12.77 2.02 2.25
C ASP A 105 -12.94 3.35 3.00
N VAL A 106 -11.83 4.05 3.29
CA VAL A 106 -11.86 5.33 4.01
C VAL A 106 -12.56 6.43 3.22
N ALA A 107 -12.38 6.47 1.90
CA ALA A 107 -13.01 7.47 1.04
C ALA A 107 -14.49 7.16 0.74
N GLY A 108 -14.94 5.93 1.01
CA GLY A 108 -16.29 5.47 0.67
C GLY A 108 -16.55 5.45 -0.84
N HIS A 109 -15.51 5.19 -1.63
CA HIS A 109 -15.59 5.13 -3.10
C HIS A 109 -15.60 3.68 -3.56
N GLU A 110 -16.53 3.34 -4.46
CA GLU A 110 -16.61 2.01 -5.06
C GLU A 110 -15.59 1.83 -6.19
N ARG A 111 -15.14 2.94 -6.81
CA ARG A 111 -14.14 2.93 -7.88
C ARG A 111 -13.00 3.90 -7.58
N VAL A 112 -11.82 3.38 -7.23
CA VAL A 112 -10.62 4.18 -6.95
C VAL A 112 -9.46 3.65 -7.76
N VAL A 113 -8.69 4.55 -8.36
CA VAL A 113 -7.39 4.20 -8.94
C VAL A 113 -6.29 4.81 -8.07
N VAL A 114 -5.32 4.00 -7.68
CA VAL A 114 -4.14 4.44 -6.91
C VAL A 114 -2.89 4.16 -7.73
N CYS A 115 -2.10 5.19 -7.99
CA CYS A 115 -0.79 5.06 -8.60
C CYS A 115 0.28 5.30 -7.55
N VAL A 116 1.14 4.32 -7.31
CA VAL A 116 2.31 4.45 -6.43
C VAL A 116 3.55 4.59 -7.31
N ALA A 117 4.02 5.82 -7.48
CA ALA A 117 5.18 6.18 -8.27
C ALA A 117 6.46 6.05 -7.44
N GLU A 118 7.32 5.10 -7.78
CA GLU A 118 8.62 4.89 -7.17
C GLU A 118 9.76 5.27 -8.14
N PRO A 119 11.00 5.48 -7.66
CA PRO A 119 12.12 5.91 -8.52
C PRO A 119 12.44 5.00 -9.71
N VAL A 120 12.07 3.72 -9.65
CA VAL A 120 12.39 2.71 -10.68
C VAL A 120 11.17 2.37 -11.56
N GLY A 121 9.97 2.78 -11.16
CA GLY A 121 8.72 2.43 -11.83
C GLY A 121 7.52 2.76 -10.95
N SER A 122 6.32 2.56 -11.49
CA SER A 122 5.06 2.80 -10.78
C SER A 122 4.24 1.53 -10.69
N VAL A 123 3.41 1.42 -9.65
CA VAL A 123 2.33 0.43 -9.57
C VAL A 123 1.00 1.16 -9.70
N LEU A 124 0.23 0.84 -10.73
CA LEU A 124 -1.12 1.36 -10.92
C LEU A 124 -2.12 0.30 -10.48
N VAL A 125 -2.89 0.60 -9.44
CA VAL A 125 -3.94 -0.26 -8.90
C VAL A 125 -5.31 0.35 -9.19
N ALA A 126 -6.24 -0.43 -9.71
CA ALA A 126 -7.65 -0.04 -9.80
C ALA A 126 -8.49 -0.95 -8.90
N VAL A 127 -9.23 -0.34 -7.98
CA VAL A 127 -10.23 -0.99 -7.14
C VAL A 127 -11.59 -0.67 -7.72
N THR A 128 -12.36 -1.70 -8.06
CA THR A 128 -13.71 -1.58 -8.64
C THR A 128 -14.64 -2.63 -8.03
N PRO A 129 -15.97 -2.52 -8.21
CA PRO A 129 -16.90 -3.57 -7.77
C PRO A 129 -16.65 -4.93 -8.43
N ASP A 130 -16.03 -4.95 -9.62
CA ASP A 130 -15.73 -6.17 -10.37
C ASP A 130 -14.44 -6.86 -9.89
N GLY A 131 -13.64 -6.15 -9.08
CA GLY A 131 -12.40 -6.66 -8.52
C GLY A 131 -11.28 -5.62 -8.50
N ILE A 132 -10.08 -6.11 -8.23
CA ILE A 132 -8.84 -5.33 -8.13
C ILE A 132 -7.91 -5.75 -9.26
N THR A 133 -7.32 -4.77 -9.94
CA THR A 133 -6.26 -4.99 -10.94
C THR A 133 -5.04 -4.17 -10.56
N ALA A 134 -3.85 -4.72 -10.75
CA ALA A 134 -2.60 -4.02 -10.49
C ALA A 134 -1.58 -4.25 -11.60
N ASP A 135 -1.02 -3.16 -12.11
CA ASP A 135 -0.05 -3.18 -13.20
C ASP A 135 1.24 -2.44 -12.80
N ARG A 136 2.39 -3.06 -13.05
CA ARG A 136 3.69 -2.39 -12.96
C ARG A 136 3.98 -1.68 -14.26
N LEU A 137 4.24 -0.38 -14.18
CA LEU A 137 4.44 0.49 -15.33
C LEU A 137 5.75 1.25 -15.18
N ASP A 138 6.53 1.34 -16.26
CA ASP A 138 7.58 2.34 -16.36
C ASP A 138 6.97 3.72 -16.71
N THR A 139 7.79 4.76 -16.84
CA THR A 139 7.30 6.11 -17.14
C THR A 139 6.52 6.17 -18.47
N ALA A 140 6.97 5.43 -19.48
CA ALA A 140 6.30 5.36 -20.78
C ALA A 140 4.97 4.59 -20.70
N GLY A 141 4.96 3.46 -19.99
CA GLY A 141 3.78 2.66 -19.75
C GLY A 141 2.72 3.42 -18.94
N LEU A 142 3.12 4.23 -17.96
CA LEU A 142 2.19 5.07 -17.22
C LEU A 142 1.54 6.13 -18.11
N ALA A 143 2.29 6.71 -19.04
CA ALA A 143 1.75 7.64 -20.03
C ALA A 143 0.80 6.97 -21.04
N ALA A 144 0.89 5.65 -21.22
CA ALA A 144 0.19 4.88 -22.25
C ALA A 144 -0.84 3.86 -21.74
N ALA A 145 -1.08 3.73 -20.43
CA ALA A 145 -2.20 2.94 -19.92
C ALA A 145 -3.54 3.51 -20.54
N GLU A 146 -4.76 2.98 -20.44
CA GLU A 146 -5.34 2.02 -19.52
C GLU A 146 -5.77 2.57 -18.15
N VAL A 147 -6.54 3.67 -18.01
CA VAL A 147 -7.09 4.10 -16.69
C VAL A 147 -8.59 3.81 -16.68
N PRO A 148 -9.05 2.82 -15.87
CA PRO A 148 -10.47 2.56 -15.71
C PRO A 148 -11.23 3.78 -15.19
N THR A 149 -12.54 3.84 -15.47
CA THR A 149 -13.41 4.86 -14.88
C THR A 149 -13.37 4.76 -13.36
N ALA A 150 -13.05 5.88 -12.70
CA ALA A 150 -12.91 5.97 -11.25
C ALA A 150 -13.59 7.23 -10.70
N ASP A 151 -13.99 7.18 -9.44
CA ASP A 151 -14.53 8.33 -8.72
C ASP A 151 -13.39 9.30 -8.33
N ALA A 152 -12.20 8.75 -8.07
CA ALA A 152 -10.99 9.49 -7.79
C ALA A 152 -9.74 8.72 -8.22
N VAL A 153 -8.69 9.46 -8.60
CA VAL A 153 -7.35 8.91 -8.83
C VAL A 153 -6.40 9.51 -7.79
N VAL A 154 -5.72 8.65 -7.04
CA VAL A 154 -4.77 9.07 -6.01
C VAL A 154 -3.35 8.70 -6.45
N VAL A 155 -2.46 9.68 -6.49
CA VAL A 155 -1.05 9.47 -6.86
C VAL A 155 -0.18 9.67 -5.63
N LEU A 156 0.61 8.65 -5.31
CA LEU A 156 1.46 8.56 -4.13
C LEU A 156 2.83 7.99 -4.53
N GLY A 157 3.69 7.72 -3.56
CA GLY A 157 5.00 7.10 -3.75
C GLY A 157 6.15 8.08 -3.60
N SER A 158 7.37 7.55 -3.63
CA SER A 158 8.60 8.30 -3.35
C SER A 158 9.35 8.82 -4.58
N GLY A 159 8.85 8.51 -5.78
CA GLY A 159 9.41 8.95 -7.06
C GLY A 159 8.84 10.29 -7.55
N ASP A 160 8.76 10.46 -8.87
CA ASP A 160 8.23 11.67 -9.50
C ASP A 160 6.69 11.67 -9.53
N VAL A 161 6.10 11.98 -8.38
CA VAL A 161 4.64 12.08 -8.20
C VAL A 161 4.04 13.14 -9.12
N ALA A 162 4.74 14.25 -9.37
CA ALA A 162 4.23 15.34 -10.21
C ALA A 162 4.11 14.90 -11.67
N ALA A 163 5.12 14.21 -12.20
CA ALA A 163 5.06 13.65 -13.56
C ALA A 163 3.97 12.56 -13.67
N ALA A 164 3.84 11.69 -12.66
CA ALA A 164 2.80 10.68 -12.63
C ALA A 164 1.38 11.30 -12.61
N MET A 165 1.17 12.35 -11.81
CA MET A 165 -0.08 13.11 -11.82
C MET A 165 -0.36 13.74 -13.18
N ALA A 166 0.63 14.38 -13.79
CA ALA A 166 0.48 15.02 -15.10
C ALA A 166 0.16 14.01 -16.21
N ALA A 167 0.73 12.80 -16.15
CA ALA A 167 0.43 11.71 -17.08
C ALA A 167 -1.00 11.19 -16.90
N LEU A 168 -1.43 10.97 -15.66
CA LEU A 168 -2.76 10.42 -15.37
C LEU A 168 -3.88 11.43 -15.64
N GLN A 169 -3.67 12.73 -15.39
CA GLN A 169 -4.67 13.77 -15.62
C GLN A 169 -5.08 13.92 -17.09
N GLN A 170 -4.21 13.51 -18.02
CA GLN A 170 -4.51 13.50 -19.46
C GLN A 170 -5.40 12.33 -19.88
N ARG A 171 -5.61 11.36 -18.97
CA ARG A 171 -6.17 10.03 -19.27
C ARG A 171 -7.45 9.73 -18.51
N THR A 172 -7.85 10.62 -17.61
CA THR A 172 -9.07 10.49 -16.81
C THR A 172 -9.70 11.87 -16.58
N ASP A 173 -11.02 11.91 -16.59
CA ASP A 173 -11.80 13.08 -16.17
C ASP A 173 -11.99 13.13 -14.64
N ALA A 174 -11.62 12.05 -13.94
CA ALA A 174 -11.68 11.98 -12.48
C ALA A 174 -10.65 12.93 -11.83
N PRO A 175 -10.92 13.44 -10.62
CA PRO A 175 -9.94 14.25 -9.90
C PRO A 175 -8.68 13.42 -9.60
N VAL A 176 -7.52 13.93 -10.03
CA VAL A 176 -6.21 13.36 -9.70
C VAL A 176 -5.63 14.13 -8.52
N VAL A 177 -5.46 13.45 -7.39
CA VAL A 177 -5.04 14.07 -6.12
C VAL A 177 -3.81 13.37 -5.53
N THR A 178 -3.14 14.06 -4.62
CA THR A 178 -2.03 13.52 -3.83
C THR A 178 -2.15 13.94 -2.37
N THR A 179 -1.25 13.47 -1.52
CA THR A 179 -1.23 13.77 -0.08
C THR A 179 0.17 14.22 0.37
N ASP A 180 0.24 14.91 1.50
CA ASP A 180 1.47 15.37 2.14
C ASP A 180 2.36 14.21 2.66
N GLN A 181 1.83 12.99 2.68
CA GLN A 181 2.50 11.76 3.11
C GLN A 181 2.62 10.74 1.98
N ALA A 182 2.58 11.21 0.72
CA ALA A 182 2.65 10.37 -0.47
C ALA A 182 3.82 9.38 -0.44
N GLU A 183 4.99 9.80 0.00
CA GLU A 183 6.19 8.96 0.00
C GLU A 183 6.12 7.75 0.94
N LEU A 184 5.20 7.74 1.89
CA LEU A 184 5.03 6.64 2.85
C LEU A 184 4.04 5.57 2.38
N ALA A 185 3.49 5.70 1.17
CA ALA A 185 2.46 4.82 0.62
C ALA A 185 2.82 3.34 0.73
N LEU A 186 3.99 2.94 0.19
CA LEU A 186 4.41 1.54 0.23
C LEU A 186 4.65 1.04 1.65
N ALA A 187 5.18 1.87 2.55
CA ALA A 187 5.37 1.47 3.95
C ALA A 187 4.02 1.22 4.63
N ARG A 188 3.02 2.10 4.42
CA ARG A 188 1.66 1.90 4.95
C ARG A 188 0.96 0.69 4.33
N GLY A 189 1.14 0.47 3.03
CA GLY A 189 0.66 -0.71 2.33
C GLY A 189 1.26 -2.00 2.90
N ALA A 190 2.57 -2.03 3.09
CA ALA A 190 3.28 -3.17 3.67
C ALA A 190 2.87 -3.46 5.12
N ALA A 191 2.68 -2.41 5.94
CA ALA A 191 2.11 -2.55 7.29
C ALA A 191 0.76 -3.28 7.24
N SER A 192 -0.18 -2.74 6.45
CA SER A 192 -1.55 -3.25 6.34
C SER A 192 -1.59 -4.68 5.77
N ALA A 193 -0.76 -4.97 4.76
CA ALA A 193 -0.65 -6.29 4.15
C ALA A 193 -0.12 -7.32 5.15
N SER A 194 0.92 -6.96 5.92
CA SER A 194 1.47 -7.85 6.95
C SER A 194 0.46 -8.16 8.05
N ALA A 195 -0.28 -7.14 8.51
CA ALA A 195 -1.31 -7.31 9.52
C ALA A 195 -2.44 -8.21 9.02
N SER A 196 -2.86 -8.01 7.77
CA SER A 196 -3.88 -8.84 7.11
C SER A 196 -3.42 -10.29 6.98
N ALA A 197 -2.17 -10.52 6.59
CA ALA A 197 -1.60 -11.86 6.47
C ALA A 197 -1.54 -12.59 7.82
N VAL A 198 -1.11 -11.92 8.90
CA VAL A 198 -1.12 -12.50 10.26
C VAL A 198 -2.55 -12.79 10.72
N ALA A 199 -3.49 -11.86 10.50
CA ALA A 199 -4.88 -12.07 10.87
C ALA A 199 -5.50 -13.29 10.16
N LEU A 200 -5.15 -13.55 8.90
CA LEU A 200 -5.58 -14.75 8.18
C LEU A 200 -5.00 -16.02 8.80
N LEU A 201 -3.73 -16.02 9.19
CA LEU A 201 -3.08 -17.15 9.87
C LEU A 201 -3.77 -17.45 11.22
N ASP A 202 -4.03 -16.42 12.03
CA ASP A 202 -4.72 -16.54 13.32
C ASP A 202 -6.16 -17.10 13.20
N VAL A 203 -6.83 -16.87 12.06
CA VAL A 203 -8.14 -17.47 11.77
C VAL A 203 -7.97 -18.96 11.45
N THR A 204 -6.92 -19.34 10.72
CA THR A 204 -6.66 -20.75 10.37
C THR A 204 -6.18 -21.60 11.55
N GLU A 205 -5.47 -21.02 12.52
CA GLU A 205 -4.97 -21.72 13.69
C GLU A 205 -6.02 -21.92 14.80
N ARG A 206 -7.13 -21.17 14.76
CA ARG A 206 -8.28 -21.49 15.61
C ARG A 206 -8.85 -22.83 15.15
N PRO A 207 -8.89 -23.87 16.02
CA PRO A 207 -9.59 -25.10 15.67
C PRO A 207 -11.02 -24.71 15.29
N ALA A 208 -11.48 -25.16 14.12
CA ALA A 208 -12.80 -24.87 13.58
C ALA A 208 -13.91 -25.49 14.46
N GLY A 209 -14.08 -24.94 15.67
CA GLY A 209 -15.30 -25.02 16.42
C GLY A 209 -16.30 -24.17 15.67
N ARG A 210 -16.96 -24.77 14.66
CA ARG A 210 -18.11 -24.21 13.97
C ARG A 210 -19.15 -23.77 15.00
N ARG A 211 -19.07 -22.53 15.46
CA ARG A 211 -20.23 -21.77 15.91
C ARG A 211 -20.77 -21.08 14.67
N LEU A 212 -21.41 -21.89 13.82
CA LEU A 212 -22.25 -21.35 12.76
C LEU A 212 -23.32 -20.52 13.46
N SER A 213 -23.35 -19.22 13.19
CA SER A 213 -24.45 -18.36 13.61
C SER A 213 -25.77 -18.98 13.12
N THR A 214 -26.84 -18.89 13.90
CA THR A 214 -28.17 -19.42 13.57
C THR A 214 -28.63 -18.98 12.18
N THR A 215 -28.19 -17.81 11.72
CA THR A 215 -28.42 -17.30 10.36
C THR A 215 -27.73 -18.13 9.27
N ALA A 216 -26.51 -18.62 9.48
CA ALA A 216 -25.80 -19.47 8.52
C ALA A 216 -26.42 -20.88 8.40
N VAL A 217 -27.01 -21.39 9.50
CA VAL A 217 -27.79 -22.63 9.47
C VAL A 217 -29.07 -22.43 8.67
N LEU A 218 -29.80 -21.33 8.92
CA LEU A 218 -31.04 -21.01 8.21
C LEU A 218 -30.83 -20.78 6.71
N THR A 219 -29.75 -20.13 6.29
CA THR A 219 -29.45 -19.93 4.87
C THR A 219 -29.04 -21.22 4.17
N SER A 220 -28.35 -22.13 4.87
CA SER A 220 -28.01 -23.45 4.32
C SER A 220 -29.24 -24.33 4.11
N VAL A 221 -30.21 -24.29 5.04
CA VAL A 221 -31.49 -24.99 4.92
C VAL A 221 -32.32 -24.37 3.78
N LEU A 222 -32.33 -23.04 3.66
CA LEU A 222 -33.03 -22.35 2.57
C LEU A 222 -32.41 -22.68 1.21
N GLY A 223 -31.08 -22.72 1.10
CA GLY A 223 -30.38 -23.11 -0.12
C GLY A 223 -30.71 -24.56 -0.54
N ALA A 224 -30.70 -25.49 0.42
CA ALA A 224 -31.10 -26.88 0.17
C ALA A 224 -32.58 -27.00 -0.25
N ALA A 225 -33.47 -26.21 0.36
CA ALA A 225 -34.89 -26.17 0.01
C ALA A 225 -35.12 -25.60 -1.41
N VAL A 226 -34.37 -24.57 -1.81
CA VAL A 226 -34.45 -24.00 -3.17
C VAL A 226 -33.95 -25.00 -4.20
N VAL A 227 -32.81 -25.67 -3.96
CA VAL A 227 -32.28 -26.68 -4.89
C VAL A 227 -33.25 -27.85 -5.06
N THR A 228 -33.83 -28.35 -3.97
CA THR A 228 -34.83 -29.43 -4.04
C THR A 228 -36.13 -29.00 -4.74
N LEU A 229 -36.56 -27.74 -4.56
CA LEU A 229 -37.70 -27.17 -5.28
C LEU A 229 -37.42 -27.07 -6.78
N VAL A 230 -36.23 -26.59 -7.18
CA VAL A 230 -35.82 -26.53 -8.59
C VAL A 230 -35.78 -27.93 -9.21
N VAL A 231 -35.21 -28.92 -8.52
CA VAL A 231 -35.19 -30.32 -8.99
C VAL A 231 -36.61 -30.89 -9.15
N SER A 232 -37.51 -30.61 -8.20
CA SER A 232 -38.91 -31.07 -8.28
C SER A 232 -39.69 -30.38 -9.41
N VAL A 233 -39.48 -29.08 -9.64
CA VAL A 233 -40.12 -28.34 -10.73
C VAL A 233 -39.58 -28.80 -12.08
N SER A 234 -38.28 -29.05 -12.21
CA SER A 234 -37.68 -29.63 -13.42
C SER A 234 -38.24 -31.02 -13.74
N ALA A 235 -38.48 -31.87 -12.72
CA ALA A 235 -39.11 -33.17 -12.92
C ALA A 235 -40.58 -33.05 -13.38
N ALA A 236 -41.33 -32.10 -12.82
CA ALA A 236 -42.74 -31.87 -13.18
C ALA A 236 -42.91 -31.29 -14.60
N VAL A 237 -42.01 -30.39 -15.00
CA VAL A 237 -41.99 -29.81 -16.36
C VAL A 237 -41.54 -30.85 -17.38
N GLY A 238 -40.62 -31.76 -17.03
CA GLY A 238 -40.22 -32.88 -17.88
C GLY A 238 -41.36 -33.86 -18.20
N LEU A 239 -42.29 -34.06 -17.27
CA LEU A 239 -43.49 -34.91 -17.47
C LEU A 239 -44.67 -34.19 -18.14
N SER A 240 -44.66 -32.85 -18.16
CA SER A 240 -45.74 -32.05 -18.77
C SER A 240 -45.47 -31.69 -20.24
N LEU A 241 -44.26 -31.95 -20.74
CA LEU A 241 -43.83 -31.67 -22.12
C LEU A 241 -43.72 -32.92 -23.00
N THR A 242 -44.28 -34.06 -22.58
CA THR A 242 -44.44 -35.24 -23.46
C THR A 242 -45.80 -35.20 -24.16
N PRO A 243 -45.89 -34.70 -25.41
CA PRO A 243 -47.03 -35.00 -26.27
C PRO A 243 -46.95 -36.48 -26.69
N ASP A 244 -48.11 -37.10 -26.58
CA ASP A 244 -48.43 -38.46 -27.02
C ASP A 244 -48.08 -38.63 -28.50
N SER A 245 -47.32 -39.66 -28.84
CA SER A 245 -47.12 -40.10 -30.23
C SER A 245 -46.82 -41.59 -30.24
N ASP A 246 -47.84 -42.35 -30.63
CA ASP A 246 -47.81 -43.79 -30.86
C ASP A 246 -46.67 -44.23 -31.80
N PRO A 247 -46.05 -45.41 -31.55
CA PRO A 247 -44.95 -45.89 -32.36
C PRO A 247 -45.47 -46.74 -33.53
N GLN A 248 -45.39 -46.24 -34.77
CA GLN A 248 -45.53 -47.12 -35.93
C GLN A 248 -44.45 -46.85 -37.00
N MET A 249 -43.66 -47.89 -37.23
CA MET A 249 -42.53 -48.02 -38.17
C MET A 249 -42.84 -47.58 -39.60
N ALA A 250 -41.88 -46.92 -40.25
CA ALA A 250 -41.42 -47.29 -41.60
C ALA A 250 -40.12 -46.58 -42.00
N ARG A 251 -39.12 -47.40 -42.38
CA ARG A 251 -38.00 -47.14 -43.30
C ARG A 251 -36.92 -46.14 -42.87
N SER A 252 -35.62 -46.35 -43.08
CA SER A 252 -34.80 -47.48 -43.53
C SER A 252 -33.36 -46.96 -43.52
N VAL A 253 -32.40 -47.89 -43.36
CA VAL A 253 -30.94 -47.70 -43.55
C VAL A 253 -30.21 -47.09 -42.35
N GLN A 254 -29.74 -47.97 -41.46
CA GLN A 254 -28.30 -47.95 -41.18
C GLN A 254 -27.82 -49.40 -41.02
N ASN A 255 -26.84 -49.73 -41.85
CA ASN A 255 -26.35 -51.08 -42.09
C ASN A 255 -25.82 -51.72 -40.80
N GLN A 256 -26.25 -52.95 -40.56
CA GLN A 256 -25.69 -53.84 -39.57
C GLN A 256 -24.23 -54.19 -39.89
N LEU A 257 -23.45 -54.53 -38.87
CA LEU A 257 -22.77 -55.83 -38.83
C LEU A 257 -22.78 -56.36 -37.38
N PRO A 258 -22.87 -57.69 -37.17
CA PRO A 258 -23.72 -58.26 -36.12
C PRO A 258 -23.00 -59.09 -35.03
N ASP A 259 -23.77 -59.35 -33.96
CA ASP A 259 -23.78 -60.53 -33.08
C ASP A 259 -22.56 -60.82 -32.19
N ALA A 260 -22.67 -61.35 -30.96
CA ALA A 260 -23.79 -61.81 -30.14
C ALA A 260 -23.33 -61.90 -28.66
N ALA A 261 -24.29 -61.68 -27.75
CA ALA A 261 -24.57 -62.23 -26.39
C ALA A 261 -23.54 -63.08 -25.59
N PRO A 262 -23.81 -63.40 -24.30
CA PRO A 262 -24.35 -62.65 -23.15
C PRO A 262 -23.39 -62.73 -21.92
N PRO A 263 -23.66 -62.05 -20.77
CA PRO A 263 -22.73 -62.02 -19.66
C PRO A 263 -22.90 -63.23 -18.74
N VAL A 264 -21.80 -63.91 -18.40
CA VAL A 264 -21.74 -64.83 -17.26
C VAL A 264 -20.56 -64.46 -16.38
N ARG A 265 -20.88 -64.20 -15.11
CA ARG A 265 -19.99 -63.98 -13.97
C ARG A 265 -18.85 -65.00 -13.95
N GLU A 266 -17.61 -64.55 -13.75
CA GLU A 266 -16.76 -65.19 -12.74
C GLU A 266 -15.57 -64.32 -12.31
N VAL A 267 -15.47 -64.18 -10.97
CA VAL A 267 -14.26 -64.05 -10.13
C VAL A 267 -13.23 -62.96 -10.48
N VAL A 268 -13.18 -61.95 -9.62
CA VAL A 268 -12.05 -61.03 -9.44
C VAL A 268 -10.81 -61.84 -9.03
N PRO A 269 -9.72 -61.86 -9.82
CA PRO A 269 -8.42 -62.29 -9.33
C PRO A 269 -7.82 -61.18 -8.45
N PRO A 270 -7.00 -61.51 -7.43
CA PRO A 270 -6.31 -60.51 -6.62
C PRO A 270 -5.37 -59.66 -7.50
N PRO A 271 -5.09 -58.40 -7.11
CA PRO A 271 -4.22 -57.54 -7.89
C PRO A 271 -2.82 -58.17 -7.98
N ALA A 272 -2.30 -58.28 -9.21
CA ALA A 272 -0.89 -58.57 -9.44
C ALA A 272 -0.04 -57.48 -8.76
N PRO A 273 1.14 -57.81 -8.21
CA PRO A 273 2.01 -56.83 -7.58
C PRO A 273 2.32 -55.70 -8.56
N ALA A 274 2.08 -54.46 -8.14
CA ALA A 274 2.51 -53.28 -8.89
C ALA A 274 4.01 -53.40 -9.18
N ALA A 275 4.36 -53.25 -10.46
CA ALA A 275 5.75 -53.09 -10.86
C ALA A 275 6.37 -51.93 -10.06
N PRO A 276 7.60 -52.08 -9.54
CA PRO A 276 8.25 -51.02 -8.80
C PRO A 276 8.41 -49.78 -9.70
N PRO A 277 8.36 -48.57 -9.12
CA PRO A 277 8.58 -47.33 -9.87
C PRO A 277 9.96 -47.38 -10.55
N PRO A 278 10.13 -46.75 -11.72
CA PRO A 278 11.42 -46.70 -12.37
C PRO A 278 12.42 -46.01 -11.44
N VAL A 279 13.54 -46.69 -11.19
CA VAL A 279 14.67 -46.14 -10.44
C VAL A 279 15.19 -44.92 -11.19
N PRO A 280 15.47 -43.78 -10.53
CA PRO A 280 16.12 -42.66 -11.19
C PRO A 280 17.47 -43.13 -11.73
N ALA A 281 17.70 -42.95 -13.02
CA ALA A 281 19.02 -43.16 -13.60
C ALA A 281 20.01 -42.22 -12.89
N PRO A 282 21.22 -42.68 -12.51
CA PRO A 282 22.24 -41.79 -12.00
C PRO A 282 22.57 -40.78 -13.10
N ALA A 283 22.44 -39.49 -12.77
CA ALA A 283 22.86 -38.42 -13.65
C ALA A 283 24.35 -38.59 -13.94
N ALA A 284 24.68 -38.98 -15.17
CA ALA A 284 26.02 -38.82 -15.71
C ALA A 284 26.36 -37.32 -15.65
N PRO A 285 27.59 -36.93 -15.28
CA PRO A 285 27.97 -35.53 -15.25
C PRO A 285 27.89 -35.01 -16.69
N VAL A 286 26.91 -34.14 -16.95
CA VAL A 286 26.90 -33.34 -18.17
C VAL A 286 28.03 -32.34 -18.02
N VAL A 287 29.19 -32.70 -18.57
CA VAL A 287 30.23 -31.75 -18.91
C VAL A 287 29.64 -30.85 -19.98
N ASN A 288 29.16 -29.67 -19.57
CA ASN A 288 29.12 -28.56 -20.50
C ASN A 288 30.58 -28.19 -20.77
N GLU A 289 31.11 -28.60 -21.91
CA GLU A 289 32.29 -27.97 -22.48
C GLU A 289 31.90 -26.51 -22.75
N ALA A 290 32.19 -25.63 -21.80
CA ALA A 290 32.33 -24.22 -22.09
C ALA A 290 33.39 -24.09 -23.18
N PRO A 291 33.15 -23.33 -24.26
CA PRO A 291 34.25 -22.91 -25.13
C PRO A 291 35.28 -22.23 -24.24
N ALA A 292 36.53 -22.68 -24.33
CA ALA A 292 37.65 -22.02 -23.66
C ALA A 292 37.58 -20.52 -23.95
N PRO A 293 37.77 -19.63 -22.96
CA PRO A 293 37.90 -18.22 -23.25
C PRO A 293 39.15 -18.07 -24.11
N GLU A 294 38.98 -17.70 -25.37
CA GLU A 294 40.07 -17.17 -26.16
C GLU A 294 40.56 -15.94 -25.41
N ALA A 295 41.80 -16.02 -24.93
CA ALA A 295 42.45 -14.92 -24.22
C ALA A 295 42.50 -13.73 -25.18
N ALA A 296 41.58 -12.78 -25.00
CA ALA A 296 41.72 -11.48 -25.59
C ALA A 296 43.12 -10.96 -25.21
N PRO A 297 43.89 -10.38 -26.15
CA PRO A 297 45.17 -9.79 -25.84
C PRO A 297 44.98 -8.82 -24.68
N LEU A 298 45.78 -8.97 -23.63
CA LEU A 298 45.84 -8.01 -22.54
C LEU A 298 45.99 -6.62 -23.16
N PRO A 299 45.12 -5.64 -22.82
CA PRO A 299 45.38 -4.27 -23.22
C PRO A 299 46.76 -3.88 -22.67
N ALA A 300 47.58 -3.28 -23.53
CA ALA A 300 48.87 -2.75 -23.13
C ALA A 300 48.72 -1.88 -21.88
N PRO A 301 49.70 -1.88 -20.96
CA PRO A 301 49.68 -0.94 -19.84
C PRO A 301 49.48 0.47 -20.40
N PRO A 302 48.61 1.30 -19.79
CA PRO A 302 48.46 2.67 -20.24
C PRO A 302 49.85 3.31 -20.25
N GLU A 303 50.25 3.79 -21.43
CA GLU A 303 51.38 4.67 -21.59
C GLU A 303 51.22 5.80 -20.57
N ALA A 304 52.28 6.08 -19.80
CA ALA A 304 52.25 7.08 -18.75
C ALA A 304 51.62 8.35 -19.30
N ALA A 305 50.47 8.73 -18.73
CA ALA A 305 49.77 9.94 -19.12
C ALA A 305 50.79 11.09 -19.18
N PRO A 306 50.79 11.93 -20.23
CA PRO A 306 51.58 13.15 -20.18
C PRO A 306 51.15 13.86 -18.90
N VAL A 307 52.14 14.30 -18.12
CA VAL A 307 51.93 15.13 -16.92
C VAL A 307 50.97 16.24 -17.35
N VAL A 308 49.73 16.14 -16.91
CA VAL A 308 48.77 17.23 -17.04
C VAL A 308 49.31 18.28 -16.08
N GLU A 309 49.90 19.33 -16.64
CA GLU A 309 50.17 20.54 -15.89
C GLU A 309 48.85 20.97 -15.26
N GLU A 310 48.80 20.93 -13.94
CA GLU A 310 47.63 21.32 -13.16
C GLU A 310 47.27 22.76 -13.59
N PRO A 311 46.06 23.01 -14.12
CA PRO A 311 45.68 24.37 -14.46
C PRO A 311 45.78 25.21 -13.19
N PRO A 312 46.29 26.46 -13.26
CA PRO A 312 46.46 27.27 -12.07
C PRO A 312 45.14 27.35 -11.33
N VAL A 313 45.17 27.08 -10.02
CA VAL A 313 44.05 27.30 -9.12
C VAL A 313 43.59 28.74 -9.30
N VAL A 314 42.46 28.92 -9.99
CA VAL A 314 41.78 30.21 -10.04
C VAL A 314 41.16 30.38 -8.67
N VAL A 315 41.86 31.12 -7.81
CA VAL A 315 41.28 31.62 -6.57
C VAL A 315 40.06 32.46 -6.96
N PRO A 316 38.84 32.12 -6.51
CA PRO A 316 37.68 32.96 -6.79
C PRO A 316 37.95 34.36 -6.23
N PRO A 317 37.56 35.43 -6.95
CA PRO A 317 37.70 36.78 -6.42
C PRO A 317 36.98 36.87 -5.07
N PRO A 318 37.51 37.63 -4.10
CA PRO A 318 36.84 37.83 -2.83
C PRO A 318 35.41 38.34 -3.10
N ALA A 319 34.44 37.76 -2.38
CA ALA A 319 33.07 38.24 -2.43
C ALA A 319 33.07 39.76 -2.17
N PRO A 320 32.32 40.55 -2.96
CA PRO A 320 32.27 41.99 -2.73
C PRO A 320 31.78 42.24 -1.30
N ASP A 321 32.46 43.14 -0.59
CA ASP A 321 32.02 43.58 0.73
C ASP A 321 30.57 44.01 0.63
N TYR A 322 29.71 43.38 1.44
CA TYR A 322 28.30 43.71 1.51
C TYR A 322 28.17 45.15 2.02
N VAL A 323 27.86 46.08 1.12
CA VAL A 323 27.46 47.44 1.48
C VAL A 323 25.95 47.42 1.68
N ALA A 324 25.52 47.57 2.94
CA ALA A 324 24.12 47.71 3.27
C ALA A 324 23.52 48.94 2.53
N PRO A 325 22.30 48.85 1.97
CA PRO A 325 21.65 50.00 1.35
C PRO A 325 21.53 51.16 2.34
N ALA A 326 21.79 52.39 1.89
CA ALA A 326 21.59 53.58 2.71
C ALA A 326 20.12 53.66 3.17
N PRO A 327 19.86 53.96 4.46
CA PRO A 327 18.50 54.11 4.94
C PRO A 327 17.79 55.27 4.20
N PRO A 328 16.46 55.20 4.05
CA PRO A 328 15.71 56.29 3.44
C PRO A 328 15.96 57.61 4.21
N PRO A 329 15.90 58.78 3.53
CA PRO A 329 16.37 60.06 4.06
C PRO A 329 15.69 60.55 5.35
N ASP A 330 14.63 59.88 5.80
CA ASP A 330 13.87 60.23 7.01
C ASP A 330 13.96 59.18 8.13
N TYR A 331 14.93 58.26 8.09
CA TYR A 331 15.14 57.32 9.19
C TYR A 331 15.93 57.98 10.33
N LEU A 332 15.22 58.46 11.35
CA LEU A 332 15.80 58.75 12.66
C LEU A 332 15.78 57.48 13.51
N ALA A 333 16.96 56.94 13.80
CA ALA A 333 17.09 55.84 14.75
C ALA A 333 16.62 56.28 16.15
N PRO A 334 15.84 55.47 16.87
CA PRO A 334 15.48 55.79 18.25
C PRO A 334 16.74 55.86 19.12
N ALA A 335 16.92 56.95 19.86
CA ALA A 335 17.99 57.07 20.83
C ALA A 335 17.82 55.97 21.92
N PRO A 336 18.89 55.26 22.31
CA PRO A 336 18.80 54.25 23.35
C PRO A 336 18.36 54.88 24.68
N GLY A 337 17.17 54.53 25.17
CA GLY A 337 16.71 54.90 26.52
C GLY A 337 15.46 55.80 26.63
N ALA A 338 14.67 56.01 25.59
CA ALA A 338 13.43 56.79 25.71
C ALA A 338 12.27 55.95 26.31
N PRO A 339 11.55 56.43 27.34
CA PRO A 339 10.43 55.71 27.95
C PRO A 339 9.17 55.76 27.07
N VAL A 340 8.45 54.63 27.03
CA VAL A 340 7.14 54.53 26.36
C VAL A 340 6.09 55.29 27.17
N LEU A 341 5.60 56.40 26.63
CA LEU A 341 4.44 57.14 27.16
C LEU A 341 3.16 56.60 26.53
N VAL A 342 2.27 56.05 27.37
CA VAL A 342 0.88 55.72 27.01
C VAL A 342 0.05 57.00 27.18
N ALA A 343 -0.63 57.45 26.11
CA ALA A 343 -1.56 58.56 26.16
C ALA A 343 -3.02 58.05 26.30
N PRO A 344 -3.85 58.62 27.19
CA PRO A 344 -5.26 58.26 27.36
C PRO A 344 -6.17 59.15 26.50
N GLY A 345 -7.19 58.57 25.85
CA GLY A 345 -8.21 59.33 25.13
C GLY A 345 -9.22 58.44 24.42
N GLY A 346 -10.37 58.21 25.04
CA GLY A 346 -11.46 57.40 24.50
C GLY A 346 -12.24 58.08 23.35
N PRO A 347 -13.06 57.33 22.60
CA PRO A 347 -13.77 57.82 21.42
C PRO A 347 -15.10 58.56 21.73
N LEU A 348 -15.39 59.60 20.93
CA LEU A 348 -16.63 60.38 20.85
C LEU A 348 -17.79 59.60 20.14
N PRO A 349 -19.07 59.98 20.32
CA PRO A 349 -20.21 59.13 19.97
C PRO A 349 -20.78 59.28 18.54
N ALA A 350 -21.16 58.12 18.00
CA ALA A 350 -22.29 57.75 17.13
C ALA A 350 -22.58 58.48 15.79
N ALA A 351 -22.50 57.69 14.70
CA ALA A 351 -23.47 57.74 13.60
C ALA A 351 -23.96 56.30 13.32
N VAL A 352 -25.26 56.06 13.48
CA VAL A 352 -25.92 54.75 13.34
C VAL A 352 -26.43 54.60 11.89
N PRO A 353 -25.97 53.63 11.10
CA PRO A 353 -26.69 53.15 9.92
C PRO A 353 -27.75 52.10 10.32
N PRO A 354 -28.82 51.92 9.51
CA PRO A 354 -29.95 51.05 9.86
C PRO A 354 -29.53 49.57 9.98
N PRO A 355 -30.27 48.75 10.76
CA PRO A 355 -29.88 47.38 11.04
C PRO A 355 -29.99 46.50 9.79
N VAL A 356 -28.85 45.99 9.34
CA VAL A 356 -28.82 44.79 8.50
C VAL A 356 -29.13 43.62 9.42
N VAL A 357 -30.17 42.86 9.09
CA VAL A 357 -30.44 41.57 9.73
C VAL A 357 -29.27 40.65 9.37
N VAL A 358 -28.40 40.39 10.35
CA VAL A 358 -27.30 39.43 10.21
C VAL A 358 -27.85 38.09 10.68
N ASP A 359 -28.03 37.17 9.73
CA ASP A 359 -28.21 35.76 10.06
C ASP A 359 -27.04 35.29 10.93
N ASN A 360 -27.39 34.57 11.98
CA ASN A 360 -26.50 34.11 13.04
C ASN A 360 -25.22 33.47 12.44
N PRO A 361 -24.02 34.04 12.61
CA PRO A 361 -22.83 33.48 12.00
C PRO A 361 -22.52 32.12 12.64
N GLN A 362 -22.47 31.07 11.82
CA GLN A 362 -22.02 29.75 12.24
C GLN A 362 -20.64 29.87 12.93
N PRO A 363 -20.42 29.16 14.05
CA PRO A 363 -19.16 29.24 14.78
C PRO A 363 -18.01 28.85 13.87
N ARG A 364 -16.95 29.68 13.86
CA ARG A 364 -15.80 29.47 12.99
C ARG A 364 -15.15 28.14 13.35
N LEU A 365 -14.58 27.46 12.35
CA LEU A 365 -13.94 26.15 12.49
C LEU A 365 -12.96 26.09 13.67
N ARG A 366 -12.26 27.20 13.96
CA ARG A 366 -11.34 27.34 15.09
C ARG A 366 -12.01 27.08 16.45
N ASP A 367 -13.23 27.55 16.63
CA ASP A 367 -13.95 27.47 17.91
C ASP A 367 -14.46 26.02 18.14
N ARG A 368 -14.80 25.32 17.04
CA ARG A 368 -15.13 23.88 17.06
C ARG A 368 -13.93 22.98 17.34
N ILE A 369 -12.72 23.41 16.99
CA ILE A 369 -11.48 22.65 17.23
C ILE A 369 -11.06 22.75 18.70
N ILE A 370 -11.19 23.93 19.32
CA ILE A 370 -10.82 24.15 20.72
C ILE A 370 -11.71 23.33 21.67
N GLU A 371 -13.00 23.17 21.38
CA GLU A 371 -13.92 22.38 22.22
C GLU A 371 -13.77 20.86 22.07
N ARG A 372 -13.11 20.38 21.00
CA ARG A 372 -13.05 18.94 20.66
C ARG A 372 -11.72 18.26 21.04
N ILE A 373 -10.72 19.02 21.50
CA ILE A 373 -9.40 18.51 21.88
C ILE A 373 -9.20 18.72 23.40
N PRO A 374 -9.37 17.68 24.25
CA PRO A 374 -9.32 17.82 25.72
C PRO A 374 -7.93 18.11 26.30
N ILE A 375 -6.88 18.23 25.48
CA ILE A 375 -5.50 18.47 25.92
C ILE A 375 -5.15 19.97 25.99
N ILE A 376 -5.92 20.85 25.33
CA ILE A 376 -5.63 22.31 25.33
C ILE A 376 -6.22 23.02 26.56
N ASN A 377 -7.14 22.39 27.29
CA ASN A 377 -7.79 22.98 28.46
C ASN A 377 -6.90 23.00 29.73
N ARG A 378 -5.62 22.60 29.62
CA ARG A 378 -4.66 22.62 30.75
C ARG A 378 -3.82 23.90 30.87
N PHE A 379 -3.96 24.84 29.93
CA PHE A 379 -3.19 26.10 29.93
C PHE A 379 -4.05 27.37 29.87
N HIS A 380 -5.38 27.26 30.00
CA HIS A 380 -6.26 28.42 30.15
C HIS A 380 -7.02 28.30 31.48
N GLU A 381 -6.45 28.86 32.54
CA GLU A 381 -7.26 29.31 33.68
C GLU A 381 -7.88 30.67 33.29
N PRO A 382 -9.20 30.79 33.17
CA PRO A 382 -9.82 32.11 33.12
C PRO A 382 -9.66 32.74 34.52
N GLN A 383 -8.79 33.75 34.63
CA GLN A 383 -8.83 34.68 35.75
C GLN A 383 -10.15 35.45 35.67
N TYR A 384 -11.15 34.98 36.43
CA TYR A 384 -12.27 35.81 36.80
C TYR A 384 -11.83 36.71 37.96
N ASP A 385 -11.44 37.94 37.64
CA ASP A 385 -11.40 39.02 38.63
C ASP A 385 -12.84 39.30 39.06
N TYR A 386 -13.25 38.65 40.14
CA TYR A 386 -14.38 39.08 40.96
C TYR A 386 -13.81 39.91 42.10
N THR A 387 -14.04 41.22 42.02
CA THR A 387 -13.87 42.12 43.17
C THR A 387 -15.26 42.68 43.51
N PRO A 388 -15.67 42.63 44.80
CA PRO A 388 -17.04 42.90 45.25
C PRO A 388 -17.55 44.32 45.05
#